data_AF-A0A2T0S8Q2-F1
#
_entry.id   AF-A0A2T0S8Q2-F1
#
_cell.length_a   1.000
_cell.length_b   1.000
_cell.length_c   1.000
_cell.angle_alpha   90.00
_cell.angle_beta   90.00
_cell.angle_gamma   90.00
#
_symmetry.space_group_name_H-M   'P 1'
#
loop_
_entity.id
_entity.type
_entity.pdbx_description
1 polymer ?
#
loop_
_entity_poly.entity_id
_entity_poly.type
_entity_poly.pdbx_seq_one_letter_code
_entity_poly.pdbx_strand_id
1 'polypeptide(L)'
;MVTLEQGIAEHRDRVKFVGSEAVSLGVFDLGIKEMMCYLYLPVKMIDSRLVDMEPRLEVLYPLLDAAIDDYTANYGEVYERYIYVTAKRLFVTPDNIGNRPGWHCDGWGTDDINYIWTDTHPTVYNRSSFFVRKNDVDALADLESQAMPSNDYTLPVNSLVRIDSLTPHRTPTINESGMRTFVKISISRHRYNLEGNSHNYLFDYDWTLHSRREVRNMENGDFIESN
;
A
#
# COMPACT_ATOMS: atom_id res chain seq x y z
N MET A 1 -9.30 22.37 -3.11
CA MET A 1 -10.52 21.61 -2.73
C MET A 1 -11.04 20.94 -3.99
N VAL A 2 -10.63 19.70 -4.24
CA VAL A 2 -11.24 18.85 -5.29
C VAL A 2 -12.28 18.01 -4.58
N THR A 3 -13.55 18.27 -4.86
CA THR A 3 -14.68 17.45 -4.42
C THR A 3 -14.61 16.09 -5.11
N LEU A 4 -14.56 15.01 -4.33
CA LEU A 4 -14.75 13.62 -4.77
C LEU A 4 -16.19 13.45 -5.28
N GLU A 5 -16.47 13.87 -6.51
CA GLU A 5 -17.79 13.82 -7.14
C GLU A 5 -17.94 12.72 -8.20
N GLN A 6 -17.20 11.61 -8.10
CA GLN A 6 -17.37 10.47 -9.01
C GLN A 6 -17.71 9.18 -8.27
N GLY A 7 -19.01 8.87 -8.22
CA GLY A 7 -19.49 7.48 -8.24
C GLY A 7 -19.60 6.73 -6.91
N ILE A 8 -19.37 7.38 -5.77
CA ILE A 8 -19.55 6.75 -4.45
C ILE A 8 -21.00 6.92 -3.99
N ALA A 9 -21.72 5.82 -3.81
CA ALA A 9 -23.03 5.83 -3.15
C ALA A 9 -22.95 5.00 -1.87
N GLU A 10 -23.13 5.67 -0.73
CA GLU A 10 -23.17 5.01 0.56
C GLU A 10 -24.58 4.47 0.85
N HIS A 11 -24.63 3.17 1.11
CA HIS A 11 -25.77 2.50 1.74
C HIS A 11 -25.38 2.14 3.18
N ARG A 12 -26.37 1.92 4.06
CA ARG A 12 -26.18 1.78 5.52
C ARG A 12 -24.92 0.99 5.92
N ASP A 13 -24.64 -0.13 5.26
CA ASP A 13 -23.54 -1.05 5.52
C ASP A 13 -22.61 -1.27 4.31
N ARG A 14 -22.83 -0.58 3.19
CA ARG A 14 -22.14 -0.83 1.92
C ARG A 14 -21.73 0.45 1.20
N VAL A 15 -20.67 0.33 0.41
CA VAL A 15 -20.15 1.38 -0.47
C VAL A 15 -20.26 0.87 -1.90
N LYS A 16 -20.96 1.61 -2.76
CA LYS A 16 -20.93 1.40 -4.20
C LYS A 16 -19.86 2.31 -4.81
N PHE A 17 -18.97 1.78 -5.62
CA PHE A 17 -17.93 2.56 -6.31
C PHE A 17 -17.51 1.87 -7.62
N VAL A 18 -16.87 2.61 -8.51
CA VAL A 18 -16.09 2.03 -9.62
C VAL A 18 -14.64 2.03 -9.16
N GLY A 19 -13.92 0.91 -9.34
CA GLY A 19 -12.53 0.82 -8.93
C GLY A 19 -11.72 2.00 -9.45
N SER A 20 -11.10 2.76 -8.54
CA SER A 20 -10.33 3.95 -8.89
C SER A 20 -9.13 3.57 -9.77
N GLU A 21 -8.70 4.52 -10.59
CA GLU A 21 -7.59 4.28 -11.51
C GLU A 21 -6.25 4.28 -10.75
N ALA A 22 -5.45 3.24 -10.99
CA ALA A 22 -4.09 3.17 -10.49
C ALA A 22 -3.20 4.15 -11.28
N VAL A 23 -2.60 5.12 -10.61
CA VAL A 23 -1.90 6.23 -11.27
C VAL A 23 -0.40 5.95 -11.31
N SER A 24 0.17 5.85 -12.50
CA SER A 24 1.63 5.69 -12.66
C SER A 24 2.34 7.03 -12.48
N LEU A 25 3.36 7.05 -11.61
CA LEU A 25 4.24 8.19 -11.37
C LEU A 25 5.49 8.15 -12.28
N GLY A 26 5.65 7.11 -13.09
CA GLY A 26 6.82 6.89 -13.93
C GLY A 26 7.46 5.53 -13.71
N VAL A 27 8.54 5.28 -14.43
CA VAL A 27 9.31 4.02 -14.39
C VAL A 27 10.65 4.27 -13.69
N PHE A 28 10.94 3.45 -12.70
CA PHE A 28 12.11 3.53 -11.83
C PHE A 28 12.83 2.17 -11.85
N ASP A 29 13.92 2.05 -12.61
CA ASP A 29 14.76 0.85 -12.56
C ASP A 29 15.83 1.00 -11.49
N LEU A 30 15.62 0.33 -10.36
CA LEU A 30 16.49 0.43 -9.18
C LEU A 30 17.59 -0.64 -9.15
N GLY A 31 17.52 -1.65 -10.01
CA GLY A 31 18.52 -2.71 -10.07
C GLY A 31 18.76 -3.50 -8.77
N ILE A 32 17.83 -3.48 -7.80
CA ILE A 32 18.00 -4.07 -6.46
C ILE A 32 18.39 -5.55 -6.55
N LYS A 33 19.50 -5.93 -5.91
CA LYS A 33 20.01 -7.31 -5.88
C LYS A 33 19.92 -7.98 -4.51
N GLU A 34 20.00 -7.21 -3.43
CA GLU A 34 20.01 -7.72 -2.05
C GLU A 34 18.66 -8.34 -1.65
N MET A 35 18.71 -9.57 -1.11
CA MET A 35 17.53 -10.21 -0.53
C MET A 35 17.11 -9.45 0.73
N MET A 36 15.84 -9.09 0.85
CA MET A 36 15.35 -8.28 1.97
C MET A 36 13.90 -8.61 2.31
N CYS A 37 13.51 -8.36 3.55
CA CYS A 37 12.13 -8.51 4.02
C CYS A 37 11.85 -7.49 5.14
N TYR A 38 11.51 -6.27 4.75
CA TYR A 38 11.02 -5.22 5.62
C TYR A 38 9.51 -5.11 5.48
N LEU A 39 8.80 -5.04 6.59
CA LEU A 39 7.35 -4.98 6.65
C LEU A 39 6.92 -3.75 7.44
N TYR A 40 6.32 -2.77 6.78
CA TYR A 40 5.86 -1.54 7.41
C TYR A 40 6.94 -0.86 8.29
N LEU A 41 8.19 -0.84 7.83
CA LEU A 41 9.29 -0.14 8.49
C LEU A 41 8.96 1.36 8.52
N PRO A 42 8.84 2.02 9.69
CA PRO A 42 8.69 3.47 9.72
C PRO A 42 9.97 4.10 9.19
N VAL A 43 9.84 4.98 8.20
CA VAL A 43 10.96 5.76 7.63
C VAL A 43 10.77 7.26 7.84
N LYS A 44 9.58 7.69 8.27
CA LYS A 44 9.29 9.05 8.73
C LYS A 44 8.30 9.00 9.89
N MET A 45 8.61 9.71 10.97
CA MET A 45 7.70 9.92 12.09
C MET A 45 6.83 11.18 11.87
N ILE A 46 5.69 11.25 12.55
CA ILE A 46 4.93 12.51 12.65
C ILE A 46 5.80 13.59 13.30
N ASP A 47 5.54 14.85 12.95
CA ASP A 47 6.27 16.05 13.39
C ASP A 47 7.74 16.13 12.94
N SER A 48 8.18 15.18 12.13
CA SER A 48 9.44 15.22 11.40
C SER A 48 9.18 15.52 9.92
N ARG A 49 10.12 16.20 9.26
CA ARG A 49 10.20 16.27 7.79
C ARG A 49 11.28 15.33 7.24
N LEU A 50 12.07 14.74 8.12
CA LEU A 50 13.19 13.89 7.76
C LEU A 50 12.70 12.47 7.53
N VAL A 51 13.19 11.90 6.45
CA VAL A 51 13.11 10.47 6.17
C VAL A 51 14.44 9.87 6.61
N ASP A 52 14.40 8.88 7.49
CA ASP A 52 15.59 8.18 7.97
C ASP A 52 15.44 6.68 7.68
N MET A 53 16.43 6.14 6.97
CA MET A 53 16.53 4.73 6.64
C MET A 53 17.97 4.25 6.84
N GLU A 54 18.12 2.96 7.09
CA GLU A 54 19.44 2.34 7.08
C GLU A 54 20.12 2.50 5.71
N PRO A 55 21.45 2.70 5.65
CA PRO A 55 22.18 2.95 4.40
C PRO A 55 21.96 1.94 3.27
N ARG A 56 21.66 0.67 3.60
CA ARG A 56 21.36 -0.37 2.59
C ARG A 56 20.04 -0.16 1.86
N LEU A 57 19.12 0.62 2.44
CA LEU A 57 17.81 0.93 1.88
C LEU A 57 17.80 2.23 1.07
N GLU A 58 18.93 2.96 0.98
CA GLU A 58 19.02 4.21 0.22
C GLU A 58 18.66 4.05 -1.27
N VAL A 59 18.80 2.83 -1.80
CA VAL A 59 18.33 2.47 -3.15
C VAL A 59 16.83 2.74 -3.36
N LEU A 60 16.05 2.87 -2.28
CA LEU A 60 14.62 3.16 -2.32
C LEU A 60 14.29 4.66 -2.32
N TYR A 61 15.25 5.55 -2.08
CA TYR A 61 15.00 7.00 -2.05
C TYR A 61 14.30 7.53 -3.32
N PRO A 62 14.66 7.11 -4.55
CA PRO A 62 13.96 7.60 -5.74
C PRO A 62 12.45 7.32 -5.72
N LEU A 63 12.01 6.22 -5.09
CA LEU A 63 10.59 5.93 -4.94
C LEU A 63 9.94 6.77 -3.84
N LEU A 64 10.66 6.99 -2.73
CA LEU A 64 10.18 7.81 -1.61
C LEU A 64 10.02 9.26 -2.01
N ASP A 65 11.00 9.84 -2.69
CA ASP A 65 10.95 11.23 -3.17
C ASP A 65 9.75 11.41 -4.11
N ALA A 66 9.59 10.52 -5.09
CA ALA A 66 8.46 10.56 -6.02
C ALA A 66 7.10 10.39 -5.32
N ALA A 67 7.01 9.50 -4.33
CA ALA A 67 5.78 9.30 -3.55
C ALA A 67 5.45 10.52 -2.68
N ILE A 68 6.45 11.14 -2.03
CA ILE A 68 6.28 12.32 -1.19
C ILE A 68 5.88 13.53 -2.03
N ASP A 69 6.53 13.75 -3.18
CA ASP A 69 6.22 14.84 -4.10
C ASP A 69 4.80 14.70 -4.63
N ASP A 70 4.42 13.51 -5.08
CA ASP A 70 3.06 13.23 -5.54
C ASP A 70 2.03 13.41 -4.42
N TYR A 71 2.32 12.92 -3.21
CA TYR A 71 1.42 13.08 -2.07
C TYR A 71 1.20 14.56 -1.75
N THR A 72 2.30 15.32 -1.68
CA THR A 72 2.29 16.75 -1.36
C THR A 72 1.48 17.53 -2.40
N ALA A 73 1.63 17.20 -3.67
CA ALA A 73 0.91 17.84 -4.76
C ALA A 73 -0.61 17.57 -4.76
N ASN A 74 -1.04 16.40 -4.28
CA ASN A 74 -2.44 15.95 -4.42
C ASN A 74 -3.25 15.95 -3.11
N TYR A 75 -2.60 15.76 -1.96
CA TYR A 75 -3.24 15.52 -0.66
C TYR A 75 -2.74 16.48 0.45
N GLY A 76 -1.64 17.20 0.20
CA GLY A 76 -1.07 18.17 1.14
C GLY A 76 0.16 17.64 1.88
N GLU A 77 0.61 18.39 2.89
CA GLU A 77 1.89 18.14 3.57
C GLU A 77 1.97 16.78 4.26
N VAL A 78 3.13 16.11 4.14
CA VAL A 78 3.41 14.84 4.85
C VAL A 78 3.81 15.04 6.32
N TYR A 79 3.94 16.27 6.80
CA TYR A 79 4.45 16.59 8.15
C TYR A 79 3.69 15.83 9.25
N GLU A 80 2.36 15.84 9.18
CA GLU A 80 1.44 15.18 10.12
C GLU A 80 1.12 13.73 9.75
N ARG A 81 1.97 13.10 8.92
CA ARG A 81 1.81 11.71 8.47
C ARG A 81 3.03 10.88 8.83
N TYR A 82 2.80 9.62 9.18
CA TYR A 82 3.82 8.60 9.13
C TYR A 82 4.08 8.20 7.67
N ILE A 83 5.32 7.81 7.37
CA ILE A 83 5.65 7.13 6.11
C ILE A 83 6.28 5.79 6.47
N TYR A 84 5.73 4.73 5.89
CA TYR A 84 6.18 3.36 6.07
C TYR A 84 6.67 2.75 4.76
N VAL A 85 7.70 1.93 4.84
CA VAL A 85 8.20 1.13 3.72
C VAL A 85 8.01 -0.35 4.02
N THR A 86 7.35 -1.05 3.11
CA THR A 86 7.42 -2.51 2.99
C THR A 86 8.30 -2.82 1.79
N ALA A 87 9.42 -3.49 1.97
CA ALA A 87 10.34 -3.84 0.90
C ALA A 87 10.72 -5.32 1.01
N LYS A 88 10.38 -6.10 -0.01
CA LYS A 88 10.64 -7.54 -0.05
C LYS A 88 11.33 -7.89 -1.36
N ARG A 89 12.51 -8.48 -1.30
CA ARG A 89 13.13 -9.18 -2.43
C ARG A 89 13.24 -10.64 -2.07
N LEU A 90 12.41 -11.48 -2.70
CA LEU A 90 12.27 -12.89 -2.35
C LEU A 90 12.34 -13.76 -3.61
N PHE A 91 12.70 -15.02 -3.44
CA PHE A 91 12.49 -16.03 -4.48
C PHE A 91 11.02 -16.45 -4.45
N VAL A 92 10.29 -16.15 -5.52
CA VAL A 92 8.86 -16.43 -5.66
C VAL A 92 8.64 -17.62 -6.59
N THR A 93 7.55 -18.33 -6.35
CA THR A 93 7.12 -19.51 -7.09
C THR A 93 5.60 -19.43 -7.35
N PRO A 94 5.03 -20.26 -8.24
CA PRO A 94 3.58 -20.33 -8.40
C PRO A 94 2.81 -20.56 -7.08
N ASP A 95 3.38 -21.36 -6.16
CA ASP A 95 2.77 -21.67 -4.86
C ASP A 95 3.09 -20.64 -3.76
N ASN A 96 4.06 -19.76 -3.99
CA ASN A 96 4.44 -18.71 -3.06
C ASN A 96 4.82 -17.42 -3.81
N ILE A 97 3.84 -16.53 -3.91
CA ILE A 97 3.96 -15.25 -4.61
C ILE A 97 4.56 -14.13 -3.74
N GLY A 98 4.98 -14.44 -2.52
CA GLY A 98 5.64 -13.52 -1.58
C GLY A 98 4.72 -12.50 -0.88
N ASN A 99 3.45 -12.41 -1.30
CA ASN A 99 2.44 -11.51 -0.75
C ASN A 99 1.06 -12.21 -0.68
N ARG A 100 0.11 -11.57 0.00
CA ARG A 100 -1.25 -12.10 0.19
C ARG A 100 -2.00 -12.16 -1.16
N PRO A 101 -2.57 -13.32 -1.56
CA PRO A 101 -3.40 -13.43 -2.76
C PRO A 101 -4.81 -12.85 -2.54
N GLY A 102 -5.54 -12.68 -3.65
CA GLY A 102 -6.93 -12.21 -3.66
C GLY A 102 -7.08 -10.71 -3.88
N TRP A 103 -8.26 -10.30 -4.33
CA TRP A 103 -8.60 -8.90 -4.55
C TRP A 103 -8.78 -8.14 -3.23
N HIS A 104 -8.16 -6.97 -3.13
CA HIS A 104 -8.27 -6.08 -1.99
C HIS A 104 -8.06 -4.62 -2.39
N CYS A 105 -8.46 -3.71 -1.50
CA CYS A 105 -8.01 -2.32 -1.50
C CYS A 105 -7.17 -2.10 -0.24
N ASP A 106 -6.07 -1.36 -0.37
CA ASP A 106 -5.22 -1.04 0.77
C ASP A 106 -5.83 0.14 1.53
N GLY A 107 -5.93 0.05 2.86
CA GLY A 107 -6.53 1.10 3.68
C GLY A 107 -8.05 1.27 3.48
N TRP A 108 -8.77 0.18 3.17
CA TRP A 108 -10.25 0.20 3.04
C TRP A 108 -10.92 1.00 4.18
N GLY A 109 -11.68 2.04 3.81
CA GLY A 109 -12.35 2.93 4.78
C GLY A 109 -11.48 4.01 5.41
N THR A 110 -10.24 4.20 4.95
CA THR A 110 -9.30 5.21 5.45
C THR A 110 -8.83 6.17 4.36
N ASP A 111 -8.09 7.21 4.76
CA ASP A 111 -7.49 8.21 3.87
C ASP A 111 -6.02 7.91 3.53
N ASP A 112 -5.58 6.69 3.79
CA ASP A 112 -4.22 6.26 3.47
C ASP A 112 -3.98 6.20 1.97
N ILE A 113 -2.82 6.74 1.58
CA ILE A 113 -2.33 6.67 0.21
C ILE A 113 -1.16 5.72 0.16
N ASN A 114 -1.20 4.78 -0.78
CA ASN A 114 -0.16 3.78 -0.94
C ASN A 114 0.46 3.88 -2.33
N TYR A 115 1.76 3.58 -2.41
CA TYR A 115 2.50 3.55 -3.65
C TYR A 115 3.15 2.18 -3.79
N ILE A 116 2.88 1.50 -4.90
CA ILE A 116 3.37 0.14 -5.16
C ILE A 116 4.36 0.15 -6.31
N TRP A 117 5.44 -0.59 -6.16
CA TRP A 117 6.45 -0.81 -7.19
C TRP A 117 6.89 -2.29 -7.19
N THR A 118 7.18 -2.83 -8.37
CA THR A 118 7.68 -4.19 -8.53
C THR A 118 8.61 -4.32 -9.74
N ASP A 119 9.71 -5.08 -9.59
CA ASP A 119 10.71 -5.25 -10.65
C ASP A 119 10.29 -6.26 -11.73
N THR A 120 9.45 -7.20 -11.33
CA THR A 120 8.95 -8.32 -12.14
C THR A 120 7.52 -8.64 -11.73
N HIS A 121 6.75 -9.26 -12.61
CA HIS A 121 5.35 -9.65 -12.38
C HIS A 121 4.51 -8.47 -11.82
N PRO A 122 3.99 -7.60 -12.68
CA PRO A 122 3.30 -6.37 -12.25
C PRO A 122 2.03 -6.69 -11.45
N THR A 123 1.70 -5.83 -10.49
CA THR A 123 0.41 -5.87 -9.79
C THR A 123 -0.74 -5.80 -10.80
N VAL A 124 -1.82 -6.55 -10.54
CA VAL A 124 -3.03 -6.52 -11.35
C VAL A 124 -4.06 -5.63 -10.66
N TYR A 125 -4.64 -4.72 -11.42
CA TYR A 125 -5.67 -3.77 -10.99
C TYR A 125 -7.00 -4.09 -11.66
N ASN A 126 -8.13 -3.66 -11.08
CA ASN A 126 -9.45 -3.89 -11.64
C ASN A 126 -10.35 -2.67 -11.53
N ARG A 127 -11.04 -2.35 -12.63
CA ARG A 127 -11.94 -1.18 -12.76
C ARG A 127 -13.43 -1.55 -12.86
N SER A 128 -13.81 -2.70 -12.30
CA SER A 128 -15.22 -3.09 -12.24
C SER A 128 -16.04 -2.13 -11.38
N SER A 129 -17.36 -2.22 -11.50
CA SER A 129 -18.26 -1.63 -10.51
C SER A 129 -18.39 -2.57 -9.33
N PHE A 130 -18.23 -2.03 -8.13
CA PHE A 130 -18.22 -2.75 -6.88
C PHE A 130 -19.34 -2.23 -5.96
N PHE A 131 -19.93 -3.14 -5.19
CA PHE A 131 -20.89 -2.86 -4.12
C PHE A 131 -20.50 -3.68 -2.89
N VAL A 132 -19.66 -3.07 -2.06
CA VAL A 132 -18.81 -3.75 -1.08
C VAL A 132 -19.21 -3.34 0.33
N ARG A 133 -19.23 -4.28 1.26
CA ARG A 133 -19.51 -4.02 2.68
C ARG A 133 -18.43 -3.14 3.33
N LYS A 134 -18.83 -2.34 4.31
CA LYS A 134 -17.90 -1.46 5.06
C LYS A 134 -16.93 -2.24 5.95
N ASN A 135 -17.32 -3.41 6.45
CA ASN A 135 -16.41 -4.29 7.19
C ASN A 135 -15.33 -4.87 6.25
N ASP A 136 -14.08 -4.84 6.68
CA ASP A 136 -12.91 -5.18 5.89
C ASP A 136 -12.84 -6.67 5.49
N VAL A 137 -13.18 -7.59 6.39
CA VAL A 137 -13.18 -9.04 6.14
C VAL A 137 -14.22 -9.38 5.06
N ASP A 138 -15.41 -8.82 5.23
CA ASP A 138 -16.51 -8.96 4.29
C ASP A 138 -16.23 -8.28 2.94
N ALA A 139 -15.52 -7.15 2.96
CA ALA A 139 -15.15 -6.41 1.76
C ALA A 139 -14.29 -7.25 0.81
N LEU A 140 -13.38 -8.06 1.34
CA LEU A 140 -12.52 -8.93 0.55
C LEU A 140 -13.33 -9.96 -0.24
N ALA A 141 -14.33 -10.58 0.38
CA ALA A 141 -15.20 -11.54 -0.29
C ALA A 141 -16.06 -10.85 -1.38
N ASP A 142 -16.54 -9.65 -1.11
CA ASP A 142 -17.31 -8.86 -2.07
C ASP A 142 -16.44 -8.49 -3.29
N LEU A 143 -15.21 -8.00 -3.08
CA LEU A 143 -14.26 -7.67 -4.14
C LEU A 143 -13.93 -8.88 -5.01
N GLU A 144 -13.62 -10.02 -4.39
CA GLU A 144 -13.28 -11.26 -5.09
C GLU A 144 -14.44 -11.74 -5.99
N SER A 145 -15.67 -11.67 -5.50
CA SER A 145 -16.85 -12.13 -6.24
C SER A 145 -17.29 -11.19 -7.37
N GLN A 146 -16.91 -9.91 -7.32
CA GLN A 146 -17.40 -8.87 -8.22
C GLN A 146 -16.37 -8.41 -9.26
N ALA A 147 -15.08 -8.68 -9.03
CA ALA A 147 -14.02 -8.34 -9.98
C ALA A 147 -14.19 -9.14 -11.27
N MET A 148 -14.45 -8.43 -12.38
CA MET A 148 -14.58 -9.05 -13.69
C MET A 148 -13.22 -9.10 -14.40
N PRO A 149 -12.74 -10.28 -14.85
CA PRO A 149 -11.43 -10.39 -15.52
C PRO A 149 -11.30 -9.54 -16.79
N SER A 150 -12.40 -9.23 -17.47
CA SER A 150 -12.40 -8.31 -18.63
C SER A 150 -12.01 -6.87 -18.28
N ASN A 151 -12.01 -6.53 -16.99
CA ASN A 151 -11.61 -5.24 -16.44
C ASN A 151 -10.24 -5.28 -15.76
N ASP A 152 -9.55 -6.44 -15.77
CA ASP A 152 -8.18 -6.54 -15.27
C ASP A 152 -7.25 -5.73 -16.18
N TYR A 153 -6.30 -5.03 -15.57
CA TYR A 153 -5.22 -4.36 -16.26
C TYR A 153 -3.95 -4.33 -15.41
N THR A 154 -2.82 -4.11 -16.07
CA THR A 154 -1.51 -4.01 -15.42
C THR A 154 -0.80 -2.77 -15.94
N LEU A 155 0.06 -2.19 -15.12
CA LEU A 155 1.02 -1.18 -15.53
C LEU A 155 2.40 -1.84 -15.77
N PRO A 156 3.32 -1.20 -16.52
CA PRO A 156 4.65 -1.75 -16.76
C PRO A 156 5.37 -2.12 -15.46
N VAL A 157 6.25 -3.13 -15.54
CA VAL A 157 7.21 -3.39 -14.46
C VAL A 157 8.07 -2.16 -14.23
N ASN A 158 8.63 -2.04 -13.02
CA ASN A 158 9.36 -0.87 -12.57
C ASN A 158 8.52 0.42 -12.50
N SER A 159 7.21 0.38 -12.75
CA SER A 159 6.35 1.54 -12.48
C SER A 159 6.12 1.73 -10.99
N LEU A 160 6.30 2.96 -10.50
CA LEU A 160 5.78 3.38 -9.19
C LEU A 160 4.33 3.81 -9.39
N VAL A 161 3.41 3.19 -8.66
CA VAL A 161 1.98 3.34 -8.90
C VAL A 161 1.28 3.78 -7.62
N ARG A 162 0.64 4.95 -7.64
CA ARG A 162 -0.25 5.39 -6.57
C ARG A 162 -1.57 4.64 -6.63
N ILE A 163 -2.02 4.20 -5.45
CA ILE A 163 -3.32 3.60 -5.20
C ILE A 163 -3.95 4.21 -3.94
N ASP A 164 -5.27 4.17 -3.88
CA ASP A 164 -6.05 4.62 -2.72
C ASP A 164 -6.93 3.48 -2.16
N SER A 165 -7.75 3.81 -1.15
CA SER A 165 -8.66 2.86 -0.49
C SER A 165 -9.78 2.34 -1.39
N LEU A 166 -9.89 2.83 -2.62
CA LEU A 166 -10.87 2.43 -3.62
C LEU A 166 -10.22 1.84 -4.88
N THR A 167 -8.91 1.58 -4.87
CA THR A 167 -8.19 0.94 -5.99
C THR A 167 -8.10 -0.58 -5.76
N PRO A 168 -8.95 -1.39 -6.41
CA PRO A 168 -8.93 -2.84 -6.25
C PRO A 168 -7.72 -3.41 -6.98
N HIS A 169 -6.91 -4.16 -6.25
CA HIS A 169 -5.70 -4.76 -6.78
C HIS A 169 -5.45 -6.14 -6.17
N ARG A 170 -4.61 -6.92 -6.84
CA ARG A 170 -4.12 -8.21 -6.37
C ARG A 170 -2.71 -8.47 -6.84
N THR A 171 -2.06 -9.40 -6.16
CA THR A 171 -0.80 -9.99 -6.62
C THR A 171 -0.98 -10.66 -7.99
N PRO A 172 0.03 -10.59 -8.87
CA PRO A 172 0.02 -11.30 -10.14
C PRO A 172 -0.06 -12.81 -9.96
N THR A 173 -0.50 -13.49 -11.01
CA THR A 173 -0.23 -14.93 -11.17
C THR A 173 1.23 -15.11 -11.59
N ILE A 174 1.99 -15.91 -10.84
CA ILE A 174 3.39 -16.22 -11.13
C ILE A 174 3.44 -17.59 -11.79
N ASN A 175 3.86 -17.63 -13.06
CA ASN A 175 4.01 -18.87 -13.82
C ASN A 175 5.45 -19.39 -13.82
N GLU A 176 6.41 -18.49 -13.62
CA GLU A 176 7.85 -18.80 -13.63
C GLU A 176 8.46 -18.38 -12.30
N SER A 177 9.23 -19.28 -11.70
CA SER A 177 9.89 -18.98 -10.44
C SER A 177 11.10 -18.09 -10.67
N GLY A 178 11.36 -17.16 -9.73
CA GLY A 178 12.45 -16.21 -9.89
C GLY A 178 12.58 -15.25 -8.72
N MET A 179 13.57 -14.36 -8.79
CA MET A 179 13.70 -13.28 -7.82
C MET A 179 12.73 -12.15 -8.17
N ARG A 180 11.94 -11.73 -7.18
CA ARG A 180 11.02 -10.60 -7.30
C ARG A 180 11.23 -9.62 -6.16
N THR A 181 11.39 -8.34 -6.50
CA THR A 181 11.32 -7.23 -5.56
C THR A 181 9.96 -6.56 -5.61
N PHE A 182 9.35 -6.39 -4.45
CA PHE A 182 8.15 -5.61 -4.23
C PHE A 182 8.43 -4.53 -3.19
N VAL A 183 8.04 -3.29 -3.50
CA VAL A 183 8.09 -2.16 -2.58
C VAL A 183 6.70 -1.57 -2.46
N LYS A 184 6.28 -1.31 -1.24
CA LYS A 184 5.11 -0.49 -0.93
C LYS A 184 5.51 0.63 0.01
N ILE A 185 5.14 1.86 -0.34
CA ILE A 185 5.23 3.04 0.53
C ILE A 185 3.81 3.36 0.99
N SER A 186 3.59 3.50 2.29
CA SER A 186 2.30 3.85 2.87
C SER A 186 2.42 5.17 3.60
N ILE A 187 1.57 6.14 3.27
CA ILE A 187 1.49 7.44 3.96
C ILE A 187 0.19 7.46 4.76
N SER A 188 0.31 7.56 6.08
CA SER A 188 -0.80 7.30 7.01
C SER A 188 -0.82 8.23 8.22
N ARG A 189 -1.99 8.41 8.84
CA ARG A 189 -2.13 8.95 10.21
C ARG A 189 -2.00 7.89 11.30
N HIS A 190 -2.11 6.62 10.93
CA HIS A 190 -2.16 5.49 11.86
C HIS A 190 -0.75 5.01 12.17
N ARG A 191 -0.55 4.58 13.42
CA ARG A 191 0.64 3.85 13.83
C ARG A 191 0.50 2.40 13.40
N TYR A 192 1.39 1.96 12.51
CA TYR A 192 1.44 0.57 12.07
C TYR A 192 2.25 -0.28 13.09
N ASN A 193 1.69 -0.51 14.27
CA ASN A 193 2.32 -1.18 15.41
C ASN A 193 1.85 -2.64 15.61
N LEU A 194 1.59 -3.37 14.54
CA LEU A 194 1.32 -4.81 14.66
C LEU A 194 2.59 -5.61 14.95
N GLU A 195 2.45 -6.69 15.71
CA GLU A 195 3.51 -7.69 15.91
C GLU A 195 4.06 -8.19 14.55
N GLY A 196 5.39 -8.25 14.45
CA GLY A 196 6.11 -8.67 13.26
C GLY A 196 6.31 -7.59 12.19
N ASN A 197 5.81 -6.36 12.38
CA ASN A 197 6.28 -5.22 11.60
C ASN A 197 7.75 -4.92 11.94
N SER A 198 8.49 -4.38 10.97
CA SER A 198 9.91 -4.05 11.12
C SER A 198 10.10 -2.83 12.01
N HIS A 199 11.13 -2.88 12.87
CA HIS A 199 11.51 -1.77 13.72
C HIS A 199 12.68 -0.99 13.10
N ASN A 200 12.53 0.33 12.92
CA ASN A 200 13.63 1.21 12.54
C ASN A 200 14.37 1.74 13.78
N TYR A 201 15.55 1.18 14.05
CA TYR A 201 16.37 1.55 15.22
C TYR A 201 17.02 2.94 15.13
N LEU A 202 16.85 3.66 14.02
CA LEU A 202 17.25 5.08 13.91
C LEU A 202 16.28 6.01 14.64
N PHE A 203 15.07 5.53 14.94
CA PHE A 203 14.07 6.26 15.71
C PHE A 203 13.98 5.71 17.12
N ASP A 204 13.82 6.61 18.10
CA ASP A 204 13.55 6.25 19.49
C ASP A 204 12.03 6.21 19.72
N TYR A 205 11.43 5.03 19.58
CA TYR A 205 10.01 4.80 19.87
C TYR A 205 9.77 3.40 20.45
N ASP A 206 8.83 3.33 21.39
CA ASP A 206 8.40 2.10 22.04
C ASP A 206 6.87 2.00 21.96
N TRP A 207 6.37 1.71 20.77
CA TRP A 207 4.93 1.57 20.55
C TRP A 207 4.44 0.25 21.16
N THR A 208 3.31 0.31 21.87
CA THR A 208 2.59 -0.90 22.27
C THR A 208 2.21 -1.68 21.03
N LEU A 209 2.63 -2.95 20.95
CA LEU A 209 2.35 -3.80 19.80
C LEU A 209 1.02 -4.52 19.96
N HIS A 210 0.29 -4.69 18.86
CA HIS A 210 -0.97 -5.44 18.82
C HIS A 210 -0.85 -6.71 18.00
N SER A 211 -1.60 -7.75 18.37
CA SER A 211 -1.60 -8.99 17.61
C SER A 211 -2.27 -8.82 16.25
N ARG A 212 -1.64 -9.33 15.19
CA ARG A 212 -2.19 -9.33 13.82
C ARG A 212 -3.53 -10.08 13.68
N ARG A 213 -3.86 -10.94 14.65
CA ARG A 213 -5.10 -11.72 14.67
C ARG A 213 -6.28 -10.93 15.23
N GLU A 214 -6.02 -9.87 15.97
CA GLU A 214 -7.03 -9.12 16.72
C GLU A 214 -7.42 -7.83 15.99
N VAL A 215 -6.43 -7.13 15.42
CA VAL A 215 -6.63 -5.85 14.73
C VAL A 215 -5.76 -5.73 13.49
N ARG A 216 -6.14 -4.87 12.55
CA ARG A 216 -5.28 -4.44 11.43
C ARG A 216 -4.57 -3.14 11.79
N ASN A 217 -3.48 -2.81 11.08
CA ASN A 217 -2.70 -1.57 11.29
C ASN A 217 -3.57 -0.30 11.28
N MET A 218 -4.67 -0.33 10.54
CA MET A 218 -5.60 0.78 10.34
C MET A 218 -6.74 0.80 11.36
N GLU A 219 -6.93 -0.31 12.09
CA GLU A 219 -8.12 -0.60 12.90
C GLU A 219 -7.81 -0.64 14.40
N ASN A 220 -6.53 -0.60 14.77
CA ASN A 220 -6.07 -0.59 16.17
C ASN A 220 -6.45 0.70 16.93
N GLY A 221 -7.00 1.72 16.24
CA GLY A 221 -7.38 3.00 16.85
C GLY A 221 -6.19 3.88 17.27
N ASP A 222 -4.96 3.45 17.00
CA ASP A 222 -3.74 4.20 17.30
C ASP A 222 -3.44 5.16 16.15
N PHE A 223 -4.26 6.20 16.02
CA PHE A 223 -4.07 7.29 15.08
C PHE A 223 -3.97 8.63 15.80
N ILE A 224 -3.31 9.59 15.16
CA ILE A 224 -3.34 10.97 15.63
C ILE A 224 -4.56 11.65 15.04
N GLU A 225 -5.45 12.15 15.90
CA GLU A 225 -6.51 13.07 15.50
C GLU A 225 -5.87 14.37 15.02
N SER A 226 -6.19 14.80 13.79
CA SER A 226 -5.83 16.14 13.33
C SER A 226 -6.56 17.17 14.19
N ASN A 227 -5.82 18.09 14.82
CA ASN A 227 -6.39 19.24 15.54
C ASN A 227 -7.19 20.16 14.61
#